data_AF-A0A7C9BQH9-F1
#
_entry.id   AF-A0A7C9BQH9-F1
#
_cell.length_a   1.000
_cell.length_b   1.000
_cell.length_c   1.000
_cell.angle_alpha   90.00
_cell.angle_beta   90.00
_cell.angle_gamma   90.00
#
_symmetry.space_group_name_H-M   'P 1'
#
loop_
_entity.id
_entity.type
_entity.pdbx_description
1 polymer ?
#
loop_
_entity_poly.entity_id
_entity_poly.type
_entity_poly.pdbx_seq_one_letter_code
_entity_poly.pdbx_strand_id
1 'polypeptide(L)'
;MSQPAYDSHSAPPQASFAQMSAAGLRAFFNIARDWELTIDEQIVLLGSPGRSTFFKWKAAPESARLPRDTLERLSLLLGIYKALQILLPQPAAADAWVKRPNDAAPFGGKRALDRMLAGNVGDLVAVRQYLDAMRGGWA
;
A
#
# COMPACT_ATOMS: atom_id res chain seq x y z
N MET A 1 -40.46 -3.68 -37.33
CA MET A 1 -39.88 -2.99 -36.16
C MET A 1 -38.50 -3.58 -35.92
N SER A 2 -37.44 -2.91 -36.38
CA SER A 2 -36.06 -3.37 -36.20
C SER A 2 -35.54 -2.83 -34.87
N GLN A 3 -35.16 -3.72 -33.95
CA GLN A 3 -34.47 -3.33 -32.71
C GLN A 3 -33.07 -2.82 -33.06
N PRO A 4 -32.60 -1.71 -32.47
CA PRO A 4 -31.23 -1.26 -32.63
C PRO A 4 -30.29 -2.23 -31.91
N ALA A 5 -29.18 -2.58 -32.56
CA ALA A 5 -28.10 -3.31 -31.94
C ALA A 5 -27.52 -2.45 -30.81
N TYR A 6 -27.55 -2.98 -29.57
CA TYR A 6 -26.78 -2.40 -28.48
C TYR A 6 -25.30 -2.61 -28.77
N ASP A 7 -24.60 -1.53 -29.12
CA ASP A 7 -23.14 -1.50 -29.08
C ASP A 7 -22.72 -1.83 -27.64
N SER A 8 -22.17 -3.03 -27.49
CA SER A 8 -21.60 -3.51 -26.25
C SER A 8 -20.45 -2.58 -25.89
N HIS A 9 -20.64 -1.72 -24.89
CA HIS A 9 -19.56 -0.95 -24.30
C HIS A 9 -18.55 -1.93 -23.71
N SER A 10 -17.50 -2.23 -24.46
CA SER A 10 -16.36 -3.01 -23.99
C SER A 10 -15.85 -2.36 -22.71
N ALA A 11 -16.00 -3.06 -21.58
CA ALA A 11 -15.38 -2.65 -20.32
C ALA A 11 -13.89 -2.39 -20.57
N PRO A 12 -13.29 -1.34 -19.96
CA PRO A 12 -11.87 -1.08 -20.13
C PRO A 12 -11.09 -2.36 -19.78
N PRO A 13 -10.02 -2.68 -20.53
CA PRO A 13 -9.26 -3.90 -20.29
C PRO A 13 -8.78 -3.92 -18.83
N GLN A 14 -9.14 -4.98 -18.10
CA GLN A 14 -8.66 -5.15 -16.73
C GLN A 14 -7.14 -5.25 -16.76
N ALA A 15 -6.48 -4.54 -15.85
CA ALA A 15 -5.03 -4.60 -15.73
C ALA A 15 -4.58 -6.05 -15.48
N SER A 16 -3.62 -6.51 -16.26
CA SER A 16 -3.01 -7.82 -16.03
C SER A 16 -2.27 -7.84 -14.69
N PHE A 17 -2.06 -9.05 -14.17
CA PHE A 17 -1.30 -9.25 -12.93
C PHE A 17 0.12 -8.67 -12.99
N ALA A 18 0.77 -8.73 -14.15
CA ALA A 18 2.08 -8.13 -14.38
C ALA A 18 2.02 -6.60 -14.31
N GLN A 19 1.01 -5.98 -14.94
CA GLN A 19 0.80 -4.54 -14.86
C GLN A 19 0.51 -4.08 -13.42
N MET A 20 -0.30 -4.82 -12.67
CA MET A 20 -0.55 -4.54 -11.25
C MET A 20 0.71 -4.69 -10.40
N SER A 21 1.54 -5.72 -10.67
CA SER A 21 2.83 -5.92 -10.00
C SER A 21 3.76 -4.74 -10.20
N ALA A 22 3.94 -4.32 -11.46
CA ALA A 22 4.83 -3.21 -11.81
C ALA A 22 4.34 -1.86 -11.24
N ALA A 23 3.05 -1.57 -11.36
CA ALA A 23 2.45 -0.36 -10.82
C ALA A 23 2.51 -0.31 -9.30
N GLY A 24 2.21 -1.43 -8.63
CA GLY A 24 2.28 -1.54 -7.18
C GLY A 24 3.68 -1.32 -6.63
N LEU A 25 4.71 -1.91 -7.26
CA LEU A 25 6.10 -1.67 -6.87
C LEU A 25 6.52 -0.21 -7.06
N ARG A 26 6.18 0.42 -8.19
CA ARG A 26 6.48 1.85 -8.41
C ARG A 26 5.86 2.72 -7.33
N ALA A 27 4.58 2.49 -7.03
CA ALA A 27 3.89 3.23 -5.97
C ALA A 27 4.57 3.01 -4.62
N PHE A 28 4.88 1.76 -4.27
CA PHE A 28 5.55 1.44 -3.02
C PHE A 28 6.91 2.10 -2.87
N PHE A 29 7.76 2.12 -3.90
CA PHE A 29 9.07 2.76 -3.79
C PHE A 29 8.99 4.29 -3.68
N ASN A 30 7.93 4.91 -4.21
CA ASN A 30 7.63 6.32 -3.94
C ASN A 30 7.21 6.52 -2.48
N ILE A 31 6.27 5.72 -1.97
CA ILE A 31 5.84 5.76 -0.56
C ILE A 31 7.03 5.53 0.38
N ALA A 32 7.88 4.56 0.08
CA ALA A 32 9.06 4.24 0.88
C ALA A 32 10.08 5.38 0.90
N ARG A 33 10.18 6.16 -0.18
CA ARG A 33 10.99 7.39 -0.20
C ARG A 33 10.35 8.46 0.69
N ASP A 34 9.06 8.70 0.53
CA ASP A 34 8.34 9.77 1.25
C ASP A 34 8.29 9.49 2.76
N TRP A 35 8.19 8.21 3.16
CA TRP A 35 8.31 7.76 4.55
C TRP A 35 9.76 7.56 5.01
N GLU A 36 10.76 7.79 4.15
CA GLU A 36 12.18 7.59 4.45
C GLU A 36 12.47 6.22 5.10
N LEU A 37 11.95 5.15 4.47
CA LEU A 37 12.13 3.78 4.95
C LEU A 37 13.52 3.26 4.58
N THR A 38 14.13 2.56 5.52
CA THR A 38 15.34 1.77 5.27
C THR A 38 15.05 0.58 4.34
N ILE A 39 16.10 -0.01 3.76
CA ILE A 39 15.96 -1.18 2.88
C ILE A 39 15.36 -2.37 3.64
N ASP A 40 15.77 -2.60 4.89
CA ASP A 40 15.28 -3.73 5.67
C ASP A 40 13.80 -3.55 6.04
N GLU A 41 13.36 -2.33 6.37
CA GLU A 41 11.94 -2.03 6.55
C GLU A 41 11.14 -2.26 5.26
N GLN A 42 11.66 -1.83 4.11
CA GLN A 42 11.01 -2.07 2.83
C GLN A 42 10.84 -3.57 2.54
N ILE A 43 11.84 -4.38 2.84
CA ILE A 43 11.79 -5.84 2.67
C ILE A 43 10.69 -6.44 3.56
N VAL A 44 10.63 -6.06 4.84
CA VAL A 44 9.59 -6.55 5.76
C VAL A 44 8.18 -6.21 5.25
N LEU A 45 7.97 -4.96 4.84
CA LEU A 45 6.66 -4.51 4.35
C LEU A 45 6.22 -5.21 3.05
N LEU A 46 7.16 -5.70 2.25
CA LEU A 46 6.88 -6.48 1.04
C LEU A 46 6.69 -7.99 1.30
N GLY A 47 6.69 -8.43 2.56
CA GLY A 47 6.53 -9.84 2.93
C GLY A 47 7.85 -10.61 2.99
N SER A 48 8.95 -9.92 3.28
CA SER A 48 10.29 -10.48 3.46
C SER A 48 10.81 -11.31 2.28
N PRO A 49 10.75 -10.81 1.02
CA PRO A 49 11.42 -11.46 -0.09
C PRO A 49 12.93 -11.52 0.15
N GLY A 50 13.61 -12.49 -0.46
CA GLY A 50 15.08 -12.52 -0.46
C GLY A 50 15.67 -11.22 -0.99
N ARG A 51 16.80 -10.75 -0.41
CA ARG A 51 17.42 -9.47 -0.78
C ARG A 51 17.68 -9.32 -2.29
N SER A 52 18.14 -10.38 -2.95
CA SER A 52 18.36 -10.36 -4.41
C SER A 52 17.06 -10.17 -5.19
N THR A 53 15.97 -10.79 -4.75
CA THR A 53 14.63 -10.60 -5.32
C THR A 53 14.15 -9.17 -5.12
N PHE A 54 14.31 -8.62 -3.91
CA PHE A 54 13.98 -7.22 -3.62
C PHE A 54 14.69 -6.25 -4.56
N PHE A 55 16.02 -6.37 -4.71
CA PHE A 55 16.78 -5.48 -5.59
C PHE A 55 16.42 -5.67 -7.06
N LYS A 56 16.10 -6.89 -7.51
CA LYS A 56 15.58 -7.12 -8.86
C LYS A 56 14.24 -6.42 -9.08
N TRP A 57 13.31 -6.53 -8.14
CA TRP A 57 12.03 -5.81 -8.19
C TRP A 57 12.21 -4.30 -8.20
N LYS A 58 13.15 -3.77 -7.42
CA LYS A 58 13.48 -2.34 -7.39
C LYS A 58 14.09 -1.84 -8.69
N ALA A 59 14.99 -2.61 -9.30
CA ALA A 59 15.67 -2.23 -10.53
C ALA A 59 14.77 -2.36 -11.77
N ALA A 60 13.92 -3.39 -11.82
CA ALA A 60 13.08 -3.67 -12.99
C ALA A 60 11.63 -4.07 -12.60
N PRO A 61 10.82 -3.13 -12.08
CA PRO A 61 9.44 -3.40 -11.68
C PRO A 61 8.58 -4.03 -12.79
N GLU A 62 8.81 -3.67 -14.05
CA GLU A 62 8.06 -4.16 -15.22
C GLU A 62 8.22 -5.67 -15.46
N SER A 63 9.32 -6.25 -14.99
CA SER A 63 9.59 -7.69 -15.12
C SER A 63 9.11 -8.50 -13.91
N ALA A 64 8.66 -7.83 -12.85
CA ALA A 64 8.27 -8.48 -11.61
C ALA A 64 6.95 -9.23 -11.76
N ARG A 65 6.93 -10.46 -11.27
CA ARG A 65 5.70 -11.23 -11.01
C ARG A 65 5.62 -11.48 -9.52
N LEU A 66 4.80 -10.69 -8.84
CA LEU A 66 4.74 -10.72 -7.39
C LEU A 66 3.90 -11.90 -6.89
N PRO A 67 4.22 -12.47 -5.71
CA PRO A 67 3.29 -13.34 -5.01
C PRO A 67 1.99 -12.59 -4.65
N ARG A 68 0.89 -13.34 -4.49
CA ARG A 68 -0.40 -12.77 -4.06
C ARG A 68 -0.29 -12.01 -2.72
N ASP A 69 0.44 -12.56 -1.76
CA ASP A 69 0.69 -11.91 -0.45
C ASP A 69 1.36 -10.53 -0.62
N THR A 70 2.39 -10.42 -1.47
CA THR A 70 3.04 -9.13 -1.73
C THR A 70 2.08 -8.13 -2.37
N LEU A 71 1.21 -8.56 -3.30
CA LEU A 71 0.20 -7.66 -3.88
C LEU A 71 -0.84 -7.20 -2.85
N GLU A 72 -1.24 -8.07 -1.93
CA GLU A 72 -2.15 -7.72 -0.84
C GLU A 72 -1.51 -6.66 0.07
N ARG A 73 -0.26 -6.86 0.45
CA ARG A 73 0.51 -5.88 1.23
C ARG A 73 0.65 -4.54 0.52
N LEU A 74 0.95 -4.55 -0.78
CA LEU A 74 1.02 -3.34 -1.60
C LEU A 74 -0.31 -2.60 -1.63
N SER A 75 -1.42 -3.31 -1.77
CA SER A 75 -2.78 -2.73 -1.73
C SER A 75 -3.06 -2.06 -0.38
N LEU A 76 -2.70 -2.72 0.73
CA LEU A 76 -2.86 -2.17 2.08
C LEU A 76 -2.01 -0.92 2.29
N LEU A 77 -0.73 -0.96 1.92
CA LEU A 77 0.20 0.16 2.04
C LEU A 77 -0.23 1.37 1.21
N LEU A 78 -0.64 1.15 -0.04
CA LEU A 78 -1.18 2.21 -0.90
C LEU A 78 -2.43 2.85 -0.28
N GLY A 79 -3.28 2.00 0.32
CA GLY A 79 -4.47 2.44 1.04
C GLY A 79 -4.18 3.27 2.28
N ILE A 80 -3.23 2.85 3.10
CA ILE A 80 -2.73 3.59 4.27
C ILE A 80 -2.22 4.96 3.83
N TYR A 81 -1.34 4.98 2.83
CA TYR A 81 -0.79 6.22 2.28
C TYR A 81 -1.90 7.16 1.79
N LYS A 82 -2.83 6.66 0.97
CA LYS A 82 -3.97 7.44 0.47
C LYS A 82 -4.84 7.99 1.60
N ALA A 83 -5.12 7.18 2.62
CA ALA A 83 -5.95 7.62 3.75
C ALA A 83 -5.28 8.76 4.51
N LEU A 84 -3.96 8.68 4.74
CA LEU A 84 -3.19 9.75 5.38
C LEU A 84 -3.21 11.05 4.56
N GLN A 85 -3.03 10.97 3.24
CA GLN A 85 -3.07 12.12 2.34
C GLN A 85 -4.47 12.79 2.28
N ILE A 86 -5.54 12.04 2.60
CA ILE A 86 -6.90 12.58 2.70
C ILE A 86 -7.15 13.21 4.07
N LEU A 87 -6.72 12.54 5.14
CA LEU A 87 -6.98 12.94 6.52
C LEU A 87 -6.15 14.15 6.96
N LEU A 88 -4.94 14.30 6.41
CA LEU A 88 -3.98 15.30 6.85
C LEU A 88 -3.75 16.33 5.74
N PRO A 89 -4.13 17.60 5.97
CA PRO A 89 -4.09 18.63 4.92
C PRO A 89 -2.67 19.04 4.50
N GLN A 90 -1.66 18.69 5.29
CA GLN A 90 -0.25 18.96 5.00
C GLN A 90 0.44 17.66 4.55
N PRO A 91 0.94 17.56 3.30
CA PRO A 91 1.58 16.34 2.81
C PRO A 91 2.74 15.86 3.68
N ALA A 92 3.62 16.77 4.12
CA ALA A 92 4.73 16.42 5.01
C ALA A 92 4.27 15.84 6.36
N ALA A 93 3.11 16.28 6.87
CA ALA A 93 2.54 15.71 8.08
C ALA A 93 1.97 14.30 7.82
N ALA A 94 1.37 14.08 6.64
CA ALA A 94 0.89 12.76 6.21
C ALA A 94 2.05 11.76 6.07
N ASP A 95 3.15 12.18 5.45
CA ASP A 95 4.31 11.34 5.19
C ASP A 95 5.05 11.00 6.50
N ALA A 96 5.17 11.96 7.42
CA ALA A 96 5.81 11.73 8.71
C ALA A 96 4.95 10.92 9.69
N TRP A 97 3.62 10.82 9.48
CA TRP A 97 2.69 10.31 10.47
C TRP A 97 3.02 8.90 10.94
N VAL A 98 3.37 8.00 10.02
CA VAL A 98 3.67 6.59 10.37
C VAL A 98 4.87 6.43 11.30
N LYS A 99 5.77 7.43 11.35
CA LYS A 99 6.97 7.46 12.18
C LYS A 99 6.79 8.21 13.50
N ARG A 100 5.63 8.84 13.73
CA ARG A 100 5.34 9.55 14.98
C ARG A 100 4.75 8.58 16.00
N PRO A 101 5.09 8.73 17.29
CA PRO A 101 4.34 8.09 18.37
C PRO A 101 2.85 8.41 18.24
N ASN A 102 2.01 7.40 18.48
CA ASN A 102 0.56 7.53 18.41
C ASN A 102 -0.11 6.83 19.60
N ASP A 103 -0.88 7.58 20.36
CA ASP A 103 -1.57 7.09 21.57
C ASP A 103 -2.89 6.38 21.29
N ALA A 104 -3.35 6.36 20.03
CA ALA A 104 -4.55 5.61 19.69
C ALA A 104 -4.38 4.12 20.05
N ALA A 105 -5.48 3.50 20.49
CA ALA A 105 -5.49 2.14 21.02
C ALA A 105 -4.73 1.09 20.17
N PRO A 106 -4.76 1.12 18.82
CA PRO A 106 -3.98 0.18 18.01
C PRO A 106 -2.46 0.30 18.12
N PHE A 107 -1.93 1.43 18.61
CA PHE A 107 -0.49 1.71 18.60
C PHE A 107 0.10 1.84 20.01
N GLY A 108 -0.71 2.20 21.01
CA GLY A 108 -0.30 2.17 22.42
C GLY A 108 0.93 3.03 22.72
N GLY A 109 0.99 4.24 22.13
CA GLY A 109 2.10 5.17 22.27
C GLY A 109 3.29 4.88 21.35
N LYS A 110 3.28 3.77 20.60
CA LYS A 110 4.31 3.43 19.61
C LYS A 110 3.98 4.03 18.24
N ARG A 111 4.92 3.91 17.31
CA ARG A 111 4.73 4.38 15.93
C ARG A 111 3.87 3.37 15.18
N ALA A 112 3.02 3.85 14.26
CA ALA A 112 2.27 2.95 13.39
C ALA A 112 3.21 2.06 12.56
N LEU A 113 4.36 2.59 12.14
CA LEU A 113 5.41 1.85 11.45
C LEU A 113 5.93 0.66 12.27
N ASP A 114 6.08 0.78 13.60
CA ASP A 114 6.53 -0.34 14.44
C ASP A 114 5.57 -1.52 14.37
N ARG A 115 4.27 -1.23 14.31
CA ARG A 115 3.24 -2.26 14.12
C ARG A 115 3.32 -2.88 12.73
N MET A 116 3.40 -2.06 11.68
CA MET A 116 3.52 -2.56 10.29
C MET A 116 4.76 -3.45 10.11
N LEU A 117 5.84 -3.16 10.82
CA LEU A 117 7.10 -3.90 10.80
C LEU A 117 7.13 -5.16 11.67
N ALA A 118 6.04 -5.48 12.39
CA ALA A 118 5.90 -6.80 13.01
C ALA A 118 5.82 -7.93 11.96
N GLY A 119 5.57 -7.59 10.69
CA GLY A 119 5.74 -8.47 9.52
C GLY A 119 4.48 -9.23 9.11
N ASN A 120 3.44 -9.29 9.95
CA ASN A 120 2.18 -9.95 9.58
C ASN A 120 1.33 -9.03 8.71
N VAL A 121 0.63 -9.60 7.72
CA VAL A 121 -0.32 -8.84 6.90
C VAL A 121 -1.45 -8.24 7.76
N GLY A 122 -1.86 -8.93 8.83
CA GLY A 122 -2.86 -8.46 9.79
C GLY A 122 -2.47 -7.16 10.50
N ASP A 123 -1.18 -6.87 10.64
CA ASP A 123 -0.72 -5.61 11.21
C ASP A 123 -0.97 -4.43 10.26
N LEU A 124 -0.78 -4.63 8.95
CA LEU A 124 -1.14 -3.64 7.93
C LEU A 124 -2.66 -3.44 7.87
N VAL A 125 -3.45 -4.53 7.96
CA VAL A 125 -4.91 -4.47 7.99
C VAL A 125 -5.39 -3.62 9.16
N ALA A 126 -4.82 -3.81 10.35
CA ALA A 126 -5.21 -3.05 11.54
C ALA A 126 -4.93 -1.55 11.40
N VAL A 127 -3.77 -1.15 10.86
CA VAL A 127 -3.46 0.26 10.59
C VAL A 127 -4.44 0.83 9.56
N ARG A 128 -4.73 0.07 8.50
CA ARG A 128 -5.67 0.49 7.45
C ARG A 128 -7.08 0.70 7.98
N GLN A 129 -7.59 -0.23 8.79
CA GLN A 129 -8.91 -0.15 9.42
C GLN A 129 -9.03 1.07 10.34
N TYR A 130 -7.99 1.35 11.13
CA TYR A 130 -7.97 2.54 11.96
C TYR A 130 -8.10 3.83 11.14
N LEU A 131 -7.33 3.96 10.04
CA LEU A 131 -7.39 5.14 9.17
C LEU A 131 -8.71 5.25 8.40
N ASP A 132 -9.28 4.13 7.96
CA ASP A 132 -10.60 4.13 7.34
C ASP A 132 -11.69 4.56 8.34
N ALA A 133 -11.61 4.14 9.60
CA ALA A 133 -12.53 4.58 10.67
C ALA A 133 -12.40 6.08 10.96
N MET A 134 -11.18 6.64 10.93
CA MET A 134 -10.98 8.09 11.07
C MET A 134 -11.57 8.90 9.90
N ARG A 135 -11.54 8.34 8.68
CA ARG A 135 -12.03 9.02 7.46
C ARG A 135 -13.55 8.98 7.35
N GLY A 136 -14.16 7.89 7.79
CA GLY A 136 -15.58 7.61 7.58
C GLY A 136 -16.48 7.71 8.81
N GLY A 137 -15.91 7.77 10.03
CA GLY A 137 -16.65 7.77 11.28
C GLY A 137 -17.75 6.71 11.32
N TRP A 138 -17.40 5.45 11.62
CA TRP A 138 -18.31 4.30 11.81
C TRP A 138 -19.72 4.48 11.19
N ALA A 139 -19.88 4.09 9.93
CA ALA A 139 -21.20 3.76 9.40
C ALA A 139 -21.56 2.32 9.78
#